data_AF-A0A2D6AJC6-F1
#
_entry.id   AF-A0A2D6AJC6-F1
#
_cell.length_a   1.000
_cell.length_b   1.000
_cell.length_c   1.000
_cell.angle_alpha   90.00
_cell.angle_beta   90.00
_cell.angle_gamma   90.00
#
_symmetry.space_group_name_H-M   'P 1'
#
loop_
_entity.id
_entity.type
_entity.pdbx_description
1 polymer ?
#
loop_
_entity_poly.entity_id
_entity_poly.type
_entity_poly.pdbx_seq_one_letter_code
_entity_poly.pdbx_strand_id
1 'polypeptide(L)'
;MAIPTIDSIYPNDASTGVPLGAEIQITFDRGIDLRSGKANVVIYGVDFDKTSGPDSTAWIDGKGNNPYFLKSPGFSGTVECDYELVYVNSLGATIDPQPEVLTEAAEIAASYRHKLIIKPKSLLAANANYKVYIIGDSEGGTSRGVSARTVFDIDSTVTSAAATLVAYGGYEGPSDDIIKVKITTAGDIGQAKYKWWYNSAGEGTAIIGRITSRRYRRLEDGIQIRFTGSSYTVD
;
A
#
# COMPACT_ATOMS: atom_id res chain seq x y z
N MET A 1 -1.59 17.68 -1.56
CA MET A 1 -1.49 16.66 -2.63
C MET A 1 -2.80 16.58 -3.38
N ALA A 2 -2.77 16.54 -4.70
CA ALA A 2 -3.98 16.40 -5.51
C ALA A 2 -4.30 14.90 -5.75
N ILE A 3 -5.58 14.59 -5.93
CA ILE A 3 -6.10 13.22 -6.02
C ILE A 3 -5.64 12.54 -7.32
N PRO A 4 -5.15 11.28 -7.28
CA PRO A 4 -4.77 10.53 -8.48
C PRO A 4 -5.97 10.29 -9.40
N THR A 5 -5.77 10.47 -10.70
CA THR A 5 -6.78 10.22 -11.72
C THR A 5 -6.34 9.03 -12.59
N ILE A 6 -7.33 8.28 -13.06
CA ILE A 6 -7.08 7.13 -13.94
C ILE A 6 -6.88 7.67 -15.36
N ASP A 7 -5.74 7.34 -15.95
CA ASP A 7 -5.37 7.72 -17.31
C ASP A 7 -5.78 6.64 -18.33
N SER A 8 -5.55 5.35 -17.99
CA SER A 8 -5.94 4.23 -18.84
C SER A 8 -6.17 2.94 -18.05
N ILE A 9 -7.05 2.08 -18.58
CA ILE A 9 -7.33 0.74 -18.04
C ILE A 9 -7.19 -0.27 -19.18
N TYR A 10 -6.56 -1.40 -18.90
CA TYR A 10 -6.48 -2.54 -19.80
C TYR A 10 -6.85 -3.82 -19.03
N PRO A 11 -7.68 -4.73 -19.58
CA PRO A 11 -8.49 -4.58 -20.78
C PRO A 11 -9.50 -3.43 -20.67
N ASN A 12 -9.88 -2.86 -21.82
CA ASN A 12 -10.90 -1.79 -21.87
C ASN A 12 -12.27 -2.32 -21.42
N ASP A 13 -13.17 -1.40 -21.07
CA ASP A 13 -14.56 -1.76 -20.78
C ASP A 13 -15.21 -2.49 -21.96
N ALA A 14 -16.04 -3.48 -21.65
CA ALA A 14 -16.68 -4.39 -22.59
C ALA A 14 -15.71 -5.15 -23.55
N SER A 15 -14.43 -5.29 -23.20
CA SER A 15 -13.48 -6.09 -23.98
C SER A 15 -13.90 -7.57 -24.02
N THR A 16 -13.84 -8.16 -25.21
CA THR A 16 -14.10 -9.58 -25.45
C THR A 16 -12.85 -10.27 -25.99
N GLY A 17 -12.73 -11.59 -25.78
CA GLY A 17 -11.57 -12.34 -26.24
C GLY A 17 -10.28 -12.10 -25.43
N VAL A 18 -10.41 -11.64 -24.19
CA VAL A 18 -9.27 -11.45 -23.28
C VAL A 18 -8.63 -12.82 -22.96
N PRO A 19 -7.30 -13.01 -23.14
CA PRO A 19 -6.62 -14.24 -22.76
C PRO A 19 -6.80 -14.57 -21.27
N LEU A 20 -6.92 -15.86 -20.91
CA LEU A 20 -7.19 -16.30 -19.54
C LEU A 20 -6.09 -15.94 -18.52
N GLY A 21 -4.88 -15.70 -19.01
CA GLY A 21 -3.73 -15.24 -18.23
C GLY A 21 -3.36 -13.78 -18.49
N ALA A 22 -4.26 -13.00 -19.10
CA ALA A 22 -4.02 -11.57 -19.28
C ALA A 22 -3.98 -10.87 -17.93
N GLU A 23 -3.02 -9.96 -17.79
CA GLU A 23 -2.92 -9.08 -16.64
C GLU A 23 -3.86 -7.89 -16.82
N ILE A 24 -4.48 -7.46 -15.72
CA ILE A 24 -5.26 -6.22 -15.69
C ILE A 24 -4.33 -5.09 -15.26
N GLN A 25 -4.33 -4.00 -16.03
CA GLN A 25 -3.44 -2.87 -15.83
C GLN A 25 -4.26 -1.60 -15.67
N ILE A 26 -3.97 -0.82 -14.64
CA ILE A 26 -4.57 0.49 -14.40
C ILE A 26 -3.44 1.50 -14.30
N THR A 27 -3.41 2.47 -15.22
CA THR A 27 -2.42 3.55 -15.20
C THR A 27 -3.04 4.79 -14.56
N PHE A 28 -2.33 5.35 -13.58
CA PHE A 28 -2.67 6.58 -12.90
C PHE A 28 -1.74 7.70 -13.38
N ASP A 29 -2.26 8.93 -13.39
CA ASP A 29 -1.52 10.13 -13.79
C ASP A 29 -0.37 10.50 -12.84
N ARG A 30 -0.39 9.98 -11.60
CA ARG A 30 0.57 10.28 -10.53
C ARG A 30 0.81 9.09 -9.60
N GLY A 31 1.70 9.27 -8.64
CA GLY A 31 2.04 8.28 -7.63
C GLY A 31 0.88 7.87 -6.72
N ILE A 32 0.66 6.56 -6.60
CA ILE A 32 -0.35 5.97 -5.71
C ILE A 32 0.29 5.08 -4.64
N ASP A 33 -0.43 4.87 -3.54
CA ASP A 33 -0.04 3.90 -2.52
C ASP A 33 -0.55 2.48 -2.86
N LEU A 34 0.35 1.50 -2.88
CA LEU A 34 0.03 0.09 -3.16
C LEU A 34 -0.97 -0.48 -2.16
N ARG A 35 -0.89 -0.11 -0.88
CA ARG A 35 -1.85 -0.60 0.14
C ARG A 35 -3.25 -0.11 -0.18
N SER A 36 -3.38 1.17 -0.54
CA SER A 36 -4.64 1.76 -0.98
C SER A 36 -5.14 1.16 -2.29
N GLY A 37 -4.27 0.91 -3.26
CA GLY A 37 -4.63 0.21 -4.51
C GLY A 37 -5.20 -1.19 -4.26
N LYS A 38 -4.54 -1.99 -3.41
CA LYS A 38 -5.00 -3.35 -3.04
C LYS A 38 -6.34 -3.35 -2.31
N ALA A 39 -6.58 -2.37 -1.44
CA ALA A 39 -7.81 -2.31 -0.65
C ALA A 39 -9.03 -1.88 -1.47
N ASN A 40 -8.81 -1.11 -2.55
CA ASN A 40 -9.88 -0.44 -3.29
C ASN A 40 -10.10 -1.01 -4.69
N VAL A 41 -9.18 -1.80 -5.26
CA VAL A 41 -9.38 -2.40 -6.58
C VAL A 41 -9.69 -3.89 -6.44
N VAL A 42 -10.89 -4.29 -6.87
CA VAL A 42 -11.41 -5.65 -6.70
C VAL A 42 -11.88 -6.19 -8.05
N ILE A 43 -11.52 -7.44 -8.34
CA ILE A 43 -12.08 -8.18 -9.48
C ILE A 43 -13.23 -9.03 -8.99
N TYR A 44 -14.37 -8.89 -9.65
CA TYR A 44 -15.58 -9.65 -9.36
C TYR A 44 -15.97 -10.48 -10.59
N GLY A 45 -16.27 -11.75 -10.40
CA GLY A 45 -16.66 -12.62 -11.51
C GLY A 45 -17.04 -13.99 -11.03
N VAL A 46 -16.88 -15.00 -11.88
CA VAL A 46 -17.19 -16.38 -11.49
C VAL A 46 -16.26 -16.80 -10.35
N ASP A 47 -16.89 -17.29 -9.28
CA ASP A 47 -16.22 -17.70 -8.05
C ASP A 47 -15.40 -18.99 -8.25
N PHE A 48 -14.22 -19.02 -7.64
CA PHE A 48 -13.33 -20.18 -7.59
C PHE A 48 -13.33 -20.87 -6.23
N ASP A 49 -14.05 -20.34 -5.23
CA ASP A 49 -14.04 -20.89 -3.88
C ASP A 49 -14.54 -22.33 -3.87
N LYS A 50 -13.60 -23.23 -3.56
CA LYS A 50 -13.88 -24.61 -3.23
C LYS A 50 -13.93 -24.72 -1.72
N THR A 51 -15.13 -24.61 -1.15
CA THR A 51 -15.30 -24.90 0.29
C THR A 51 -15.34 -26.42 0.48
N SER A 52 -14.39 -26.94 1.26
CA SER A 52 -14.44 -28.33 1.70
C SER A 52 -15.31 -28.44 2.96
N GLY A 53 -16.28 -29.35 2.96
CA GLY A 53 -17.08 -29.64 4.15
C GLY A 53 -16.25 -30.15 5.33
N PRO A 54 -16.86 -30.31 6.53
CA PRO A 54 -16.17 -30.58 7.80
C PRO A 54 -15.44 -31.94 7.89
N ASP A 55 -15.36 -32.73 6.81
CA ASP A 55 -14.70 -34.04 6.80
C ASP A 55 -13.97 -34.31 5.46
N SER A 56 -13.03 -33.43 5.08
CA SER A 56 -12.44 -33.39 3.74
C SER A 56 -11.21 -34.28 3.53
N THR A 57 -10.83 -35.12 4.49
CA THR A 57 -9.52 -35.78 4.48
C THR A 57 -9.45 -37.17 3.85
N ALA A 58 -10.55 -37.79 3.43
CA ALA A 58 -10.49 -39.22 3.08
C ALA A 58 -10.70 -39.63 1.61
N TRP A 59 -11.42 -38.90 0.76
CA TRP A 59 -11.75 -39.40 -0.59
C TRP A 59 -11.46 -38.41 -1.72
N ILE A 60 -10.19 -38.36 -2.08
CA ILE A 60 -9.72 -37.90 -3.38
C ILE A 60 -9.87 -39.09 -4.34
N ASP A 61 -10.53 -38.92 -5.49
CA ASP A 61 -10.59 -39.99 -6.49
C ASP A 61 -9.19 -40.33 -7.04
N GLY A 62 -9.03 -41.48 -7.70
CA GLY A 62 -7.74 -41.88 -8.29
C GLY A 62 -7.18 -40.94 -9.37
N LYS A 63 -7.86 -39.83 -9.68
CA LYS A 63 -7.46 -38.76 -10.60
C LYS A 63 -7.21 -37.42 -9.90
N GLY A 64 -7.24 -37.36 -8.57
CA GLY A 64 -6.97 -36.12 -7.81
C GLY A 64 -8.20 -35.22 -7.63
N ASN A 65 -9.40 -35.64 -8.04
CA ASN A 65 -10.62 -34.85 -7.91
C ASN A 65 -11.47 -35.36 -6.75
N ASN A 66 -11.91 -34.44 -5.87
CA ASN A 66 -12.90 -34.77 -4.84
C ASN A 66 -14.30 -34.42 -5.37
N PRO A 67 -15.22 -35.40 -5.51
CA PRO A 67 -16.58 -35.16 -6.01
C PRO A 67 -17.48 -34.38 -5.03
N TYR A 68 -17.03 -34.18 -3.77
CA TYR A 68 -17.78 -33.48 -2.73
C TYR A 68 -17.36 -32.02 -2.52
N PHE A 69 -16.52 -31.45 -3.40
CA PHE A 69 -16.35 -30.00 -3.40
C PHE A 69 -17.68 -29.35 -3.79
N LEU A 70 -18.31 -28.71 -2.82
CA LEU A 70 -19.45 -27.85 -3.05
C LEU A 70 -18.96 -26.66 -3.88
N LYS A 71 -19.31 -26.66 -5.16
CA LYS A 71 -19.20 -25.48 -5.99
C LYS A 71 -20.41 -24.62 -5.69
N SER A 72 -20.19 -23.36 -5.36
CA SER A 72 -21.25 -22.37 -5.28
C SER A 72 -21.98 -22.36 -6.65
N PRO A 73 -23.31 -22.59 -6.71
CA PRO A 73 -24.02 -22.70 -7.98
C PRO A 73 -24.14 -21.32 -8.61
N GLY A 74 -23.17 -20.95 -9.44
CA GLY A 74 -23.21 -19.73 -10.26
C GLY A 74 -23.16 -18.42 -9.47
N PHE A 75 -22.75 -18.45 -8.20
CA PHE A 75 -22.52 -17.21 -7.47
C PHE A 75 -21.26 -16.54 -7.99
N SER A 76 -21.39 -15.25 -8.24
CA SER A 76 -20.25 -14.40 -8.54
C SER A 76 -19.59 -14.01 -7.22
N GLY A 77 -18.26 -14.01 -7.20
CA GLY A 77 -17.44 -13.75 -6.03
C GLY A 77 -16.23 -12.90 -6.39
N THR A 78 -15.46 -12.53 -5.37
CA THR A 78 -14.20 -11.80 -5.54
C THR A 78 -13.10 -12.76 -5.98
N VAL A 79 -12.34 -12.38 -7.00
CA VAL A 79 -11.19 -13.17 -7.46
C VAL A 79 -9.95 -12.77 -6.66
N GLU A 80 -9.25 -13.77 -6.10
CA GLU A 80 -7.97 -13.51 -5.46
C GLU A 80 -6.91 -13.05 -6.48
N CYS A 81 -6.28 -11.91 -6.19
CA CYS A 81 -5.28 -11.31 -7.07
C CYS A 81 -4.03 -10.91 -6.29
N ASP A 82 -2.89 -10.96 -6.98
CA ASP A 82 -1.66 -10.31 -6.60
C ASP A 82 -1.58 -8.94 -7.27
N TYR A 83 -0.99 -7.98 -6.56
CA TYR A 83 -0.93 -6.58 -6.97
C TYR A 83 0.53 -6.13 -7.00
N GLU A 84 0.92 -5.52 -8.10
CA GLU A 84 2.25 -4.98 -8.33
C GLU A 84 2.13 -3.54 -8.81
N LEU A 85 2.99 -2.66 -8.30
CA LEU A 85 3.00 -1.24 -8.67
C LEU A 85 4.32 -0.92 -9.34
N VAL A 86 4.26 -0.37 -10.56
CA VAL A 86 5.44 -0.03 -11.36
C VAL A 86 5.37 1.38 -11.91
N TYR A 87 6.52 2.00 -12.07
CA TYR A 87 6.68 3.26 -12.79
C TYR A 87 6.61 3.06 -14.30
N VAL A 88 5.87 3.94 -14.96
CA VAL A 88 5.75 4.00 -16.41
C VAL A 88 6.03 5.42 -16.91
N ASN A 89 6.54 5.52 -18.13
CA ASN A 89 6.74 6.81 -18.78
C ASN A 89 5.40 7.42 -19.25
N SER A 90 5.45 8.62 -19.81
CA SER A 90 4.28 9.32 -20.37
C SER A 90 3.59 8.56 -21.52
N LEU A 91 4.25 7.57 -22.12
CA LEU A 91 3.71 6.69 -23.17
C LEU A 91 3.14 5.37 -22.60
N GLY A 92 3.16 5.17 -21.28
CA GLY A 92 2.65 3.97 -20.61
C GLY A 92 3.59 2.76 -20.67
N ALA A 93 4.82 2.92 -21.16
CA ALA A 93 5.83 1.86 -21.15
C ALA A 93 6.52 1.79 -19.78
N THR A 94 6.72 0.57 -19.28
CA THR A 94 7.42 0.31 -18.02
C THR A 94 8.86 0.81 -18.10
N ILE A 95 9.30 1.52 -17.07
CA ILE A 95 10.67 2.04 -16.96
C ILE A 95 11.55 0.95 -16.34
N ASP A 96 12.66 0.59 -16.99
CA ASP A 96 13.60 -0.42 -16.48
C ASP A 96 15.03 0.16 -16.55
N PRO A 97 15.77 0.26 -15.43
CA PRO A 97 15.39 -0.10 -14.06
C PRO A 97 14.31 0.80 -13.47
N GLN A 98 13.53 0.26 -12.54
CA GLN A 98 12.53 1.02 -11.79
C GLN A 98 13.22 2.16 -11.00
N PRO A 99 12.80 3.42 -11.17
CA PRO A 99 13.44 4.55 -10.49
C PRO A 99 13.04 4.58 -9.01
N GLU A 100 14.02 4.82 -8.14
CA GLU A 100 13.77 5.14 -6.73
C GLU A 100 13.47 6.63 -6.60
N VAL A 101 12.20 7.00 -6.80
CA VAL A 101 11.76 8.38 -6.58
C VAL A 101 11.19 8.50 -5.18
N LEU A 102 11.79 9.36 -4.38
CA LEU A 102 11.36 9.63 -3.00
C LEU A 102 10.28 10.72 -2.96
N THR A 103 10.40 11.73 -3.83
CA THR A 103 9.56 12.95 -3.79
C THR A 103 8.55 13.06 -4.93
N GLU A 104 7.36 13.57 -4.65
CA GLU A 104 6.32 13.84 -5.67
C GLU A 104 6.81 14.85 -6.72
N ALA A 105 7.58 15.85 -6.29
CA ALA A 105 8.14 16.86 -7.19
C ALA A 105 9.07 16.25 -8.25
N ALA A 106 9.85 15.22 -7.88
CA ALA A 106 10.72 14.52 -8.81
C ALA A 106 9.93 13.63 -9.80
N GLU A 107 8.82 13.03 -9.36
CA GLU A 107 7.93 12.25 -10.24
C GLU A 107 7.30 13.15 -11.31
N ILE A 108 6.80 14.32 -10.91
CA ILE A 108 6.20 15.31 -11.81
C ILE A 108 7.25 15.83 -12.80
N ALA A 109 8.45 16.20 -12.31
CA ALA A 109 9.52 16.70 -13.16
C ALA A 109 9.96 15.68 -14.21
N ALA A 110 9.95 14.39 -13.86
CA ALA A 110 10.27 13.29 -14.76
C ALA A 110 9.08 12.79 -15.60
N SER A 111 7.88 13.35 -15.41
CA SER A 111 6.63 12.91 -16.05
C SER A 111 6.36 11.41 -15.86
N TYR A 112 6.68 10.89 -14.69
CA TYR A 112 6.43 9.50 -14.34
C TYR A 112 4.98 9.29 -13.92
N ARG A 113 4.44 8.15 -14.35
CA ARG A 113 3.10 7.67 -14.03
C ARG A 113 3.22 6.35 -13.28
N HIS A 114 2.16 5.97 -12.56
CA HIS A 114 2.10 4.69 -11.86
C HIS A 114 1.17 3.74 -12.59
N LYS A 115 1.61 2.51 -12.79
CA LYS A 115 0.78 1.42 -13.31
C LYS A 115 0.61 0.38 -12.22
N LEU A 116 -0.65 0.13 -11.86
CA LEU A 116 -1.06 -0.97 -11.02
C LEU A 116 -1.33 -2.19 -11.91
N ILE A 117 -0.53 -3.23 -11.75
CA ILE A 117 -0.67 -4.51 -12.42
C ILE A 117 -1.35 -5.48 -11.46
N ILE A 118 -2.42 -6.09 -11.92
CA ILE A 118 -3.28 -6.99 -11.14
C ILE A 118 -3.25 -8.35 -11.83
N LYS A 119 -2.74 -9.35 -11.10
CA LYS A 119 -2.56 -10.72 -11.61
C LYS A 119 -3.48 -11.65 -10.81
N PRO A 120 -4.51 -12.25 -11.44
CA PRO A 120 -5.30 -13.29 -10.81
C PRO A 120 -4.40 -14.46 -10.39
N LYS A 121 -4.54 -14.95 -9.16
CA LYS A 121 -3.73 -16.09 -8.67
C LYS A 121 -4.02 -17.40 -9.38
N SER A 122 -5.24 -17.53 -9.87
CA SER A 122 -5.71 -18.65 -10.68
C SER A 122 -6.15 -18.14 -12.04
N LEU A 123 -5.98 -18.96 -13.08
CA LEU A 123 -6.45 -18.64 -14.42
C LEU A 123 -7.96 -18.36 -14.40
N LEU A 124 -8.37 -17.29 -15.07
CA LEU A 124 -9.77 -16.92 -15.20
C LEU A 124 -10.53 -17.98 -16.00
N ALA A 125 -11.83 -18.13 -15.72
CA ALA A 125 -12.69 -19.09 -16.39
C ALA A 125 -12.96 -18.63 -17.83
N ALA A 126 -12.92 -19.57 -18.78
CA ALA A 126 -13.23 -19.27 -20.16
C ALA A 126 -14.71 -18.88 -20.34
N ASN A 127 -14.98 -17.94 -21.24
CA ASN A 127 -16.32 -17.45 -21.57
C ASN A 127 -17.12 -16.94 -20.37
N ALA A 128 -16.44 -16.39 -19.36
CA ALA A 128 -17.04 -15.78 -18.18
C ALA A 128 -16.86 -14.26 -18.21
N ASN A 129 -17.83 -13.55 -17.62
CA ASN A 129 -17.77 -12.10 -17.46
C ASN A 129 -17.11 -11.75 -16.12
N TYR A 130 -16.09 -10.89 -16.18
CA TYR A 130 -15.42 -10.32 -15.02
C TYR A 130 -15.62 -8.80 -15.02
N LYS A 131 -15.78 -8.23 -13.83
CA LYS A 131 -15.92 -6.80 -13.59
C LYS A 131 -14.79 -6.34 -12.69
N VAL A 132 -14.11 -5.27 -13.07
CA VAL A 132 -13.11 -4.60 -12.22
C VAL A 132 -13.81 -3.43 -11.54
N TYR A 133 -13.88 -3.48 -10.21
CA TYR A 133 -14.40 -2.39 -9.40
C TYR A 133 -13.25 -1.60 -8.81
N ILE A 134 -13.27 -0.29 -9.02
CA ILE A 134 -12.38 0.65 -8.34
C ILE A 134 -13.26 1.40 -7.34
N ILE A 135 -13.10 1.07 -6.08
CA ILE A 135 -13.87 1.61 -4.97
C ILE A 135 -13.26 2.97 -4.61
N GLY A 136 -13.89 4.04 -5.06
CA GLY A 136 -13.36 5.38 -4.84
C GLY A 136 -14.16 6.55 -5.37
N ASP A 137 -15.42 6.34 -5.79
CA ASP A 137 -16.24 7.41 -6.35
C ASP A 137 -17.15 8.09 -5.31
N SER A 138 -17.30 9.39 -5.52
CA SER A 138 -17.79 10.50 -4.71
C SER A 138 -19.26 10.49 -4.29
N GLU A 139 -20.05 9.46 -4.61
CA GLU A 139 -21.51 9.48 -4.36
C GLU A 139 -21.96 8.83 -3.04
N GLY A 140 -21.06 8.37 -2.16
CA GLY A 140 -21.48 7.54 -1.01
C GLY A 140 -20.71 7.63 0.30
N GLY A 141 -19.77 8.57 0.46
CA GLY A 141 -19.08 8.78 1.75
C GLY A 141 -17.55 8.83 1.62
N THR A 142 -16.97 9.86 2.23
CA THR A 142 -15.60 10.39 2.08
C THR A 142 -14.49 9.54 2.71
N SER A 143 -14.52 8.20 2.63
CA SER A 143 -13.52 7.39 3.36
C SER A 143 -12.90 6.21 2.61
N ARG A 144 -13.23 6.00 1.34
CA ARG A 144 -12.64 4.92 0.53
C ARG A 144 -12.32 5.44 -0.86
N GLY A 145 -11.08 5.27 -1.28
CA GLY A 145 -10.55 5.76 -2.54
C GLY A 145 -9.07 5.42 -2.66
N VAL A 146 -8.56 5.41 -3.90
CA VAL A 146 -7.13 5.24 -4.15
C VAL A 146 -6.44 6.52 -3.70
N SER A 147 -5.73 6.45 -2.57
CA SER A 147 -4.98 7.59 -2.06
C SER A 147 -3.76 7.85 -2.95
N ALA A 148 -3.37 9.12 -3.02
CA ALA A 148 -2.02 9.48 -3.45
C ALA A 148 -0.99 8.78 -2.55
N ARG A 149 0.29 8.81 -2.93
CA ARG A 149 1.38 8.40 -2.03
C ARG A 149 1.22 9.05 -0.64
N THR A 150 1.76 8.41 0.40
CA THR A 150 1.76 8.94 1.77
C THR A 150 2.15 10.42 1.78
N VAL A 151 1.40 11.23 2.53
CA VAL A 151 1.64 12.68 2.70
C VAL A 151 3.04 13.00 3.24
N PHE A 152 3.73 11.98 3.75
CA PHE A 152 5.08 12.06 4.29
C PHE A 152 6.09 11.55 3.27
N ASP A 153 6.97 12.46 2.86
CA ASP A 153 8.16 12.18 2.06
C ASP A 153 9.35 11.88 3.00
N ILE A 154 10.27 11.00 2.57
CA ILE A 154 11.48 10.69 3.34
C ILE A 154 12.61 11.54 2.77
N ASP A 155 12.97 12.60 3.48
CA ASP A 155 14.23 13.31 3.23
C ASP A 155 15.40 12.47 3.77
N SER A 156 16.19 11.92 2.86
CA SER A 156 17.32 11.03 3.13
C SER A 156 18.62 11.76 3.48
N THR A 157 18.58 13.09 3.72
CA THR A 157 19.77 13.85 4.19
C THR A 157 20.31 13.37 5.54
N VAL A 158 19.61 12.47 6.26
CA VAL A 158 20.10 11.83 7.47
C VAL A 158 20.70 10.45 7.15
N THR A 159 22.03 10.39 7.18
CA THR A 159 22.91 9.22 7.05
C THR A 159 22.78 8.25 8.23
N SER A 160 21.59 7.73 8.51
CA SER A 160 21.43 6.63 9.47
C SER A 160 20.52 5.55 8.90
N ALA A 161 21.06 4.34 8.83
CA ALA A 161 20.37 3.15 8.36
C ALA A 161 19.06 2.94 9.14
N ALA A 162 17.96 2.85 8.39
CA ALA A 162 16.59 2.52 8.81
C ALA A 162 15.77 3.63 9.49
N ALA A 163 15.33 4.62 8.71
CA ALA A 163 14.11 5.37 9.02
C ALA A 163 12.94 4.80 8.21
N THR A 164 12.22 3.82 8.76
CA THR A 164 10.94 3.37 8.18
C THR A 164 9.82 4.15 8.84
N LEU A 165 9.26 5.12 8.12
CA LEU A 165 8.07 5.84 8.53
C LEU A 165 6.84 5.01 8.13
N VAL A 166 6.05 4.56 9.11
CA VAL A 166 4.76 3.90 8.86
C VAL A 166 3.68 4.84 9.37
N ALA A 167 3.12 5.64 8.48
CA ALA A 167 1.98 6.49 8.79
C ALA A 167 0.65 5.73 8.61
N TYR A 168 -0.25 5.90 9.57
CA TYR A 168 -1.65 5.47 9.46
C TYR A 168 -2.53 6.71 9.63
N GLY A 169 -3.23 7.12 8.56
CA GLY A 169 -4.17 8.24 8.58
C GLY A 169 -3.84 9.34 7.58
N GLY A 170 -4.85 10.16 7.27
CA GLY A 170 -4.67 11.41 6.54
C GLY A 170 -4.15 12.51 7.47
N TYR A 171 -3.21 13.31 6.99
CA TYR A 171 -2.74 14.52 7.67
C TYR A 171 -3.45 15.71 7.04
N GLU A 172 -4.31 16.38 7.82
CA GLU A 172 -4.88 17.68 7.48
C GLU A 172 -4.14 18.77 8.27
N GLY A 173 -2.88 18.99 7.93
CA GLY A 173 -2.12 20.15 8.41
C GLY A 173 -1.84 21.10 7.25
N PRO A 174 -2.03 22.42 7.42
CA PRO A 174 -1.80 23.42 6.38
C PRO A 174 -0.30 23.71 6.11
N SER A 175 0.62 22.92 6.68
CA SER A 175 2.05 23.11 6.49
C SER A 175 2.82 21.80 6.59
N ASP A 176 3.79 21.65 5.69
CA ASP A 176 4.87 20.67 5.81
C ASP A 176 5.71 21.02 7.05
N ASP A 177 5.91 20.06 7.95
CA ASP A 177 6.73 20.24 9.13
C ASP A 177 7.60 19.02 9.39
N ILE A 178 8.79 19.26 9.93
CA ILE A 178 9.81 18.23 10.15
C ILE A 178 9.83 17.89 11.63
N ILE A 179 9.60 16.63 11.96
CA ILE A 179 9.78 16.15 13.34
C ILE A 179 11.25 15.86 13.58
N LYS A 180 11.81 16.55 14.57
CA LYS A 180 13.16 16.30 15.06
C LYS A 180 13.07 15.45 16.32
N VAL A 181 13.87 14.39 16.38
CA VAL A 181 14.02 13.54 17.56
C VAL A 181 15.49 13.54 17.95
N LYS A 182 15.79 13.82 19.22
CA LYS A 182 17.15 13.83 19.76
C LYS A 182 17.25 13.03 21.06
N ILE A 183 18.29 12.23 21.21
CA ILE A 183 18.63 11.59 22.48
C ILE A 183 19.26 12.63 23.41
N THR A 184 18.68 12.82 24.59
CA THR A 184 19.12 13.81 25.59
C THR A 184 19.92 13.18 26.72
N THR A 185 19.73 11.89 26.96
CA THR A 185 20.46 11.15 27.99
C THR A 185 20.84 9.80 27.41
N ALA A 186 22.15 9.52 27.38
CA ALA A 186 22.68 8.24 26.93
C ALA A 186 22.37 7.14 27.96
N GLY A 187 22.34 5.90 27.48
CA GLY A 187 22.18 4.71 28.32
C GLY A 187 21.42 3.59 27.61
N ASP A 188 21.19 2.52 28.36
CA ASP A 188 20.40 1.39 27.88
C ASP A 188 18.89 1.69 27.88
N ILE A 189 18.13 0.74 27.35
CA ILE A 189 16.67 0.73 27.45
C ILE A 189 16.27 0.83 28.92
N GLY A 190 15.45 1.82 29.21
CA GLY A 190 15.03 2.16 30.56
C GLY A 190 15.90 3.24 31.19
N GLN A 191 17.03 3.67 30.65
CA GLN A 191 17.80 4.80 31.19
C GLN A 191 17.86 5.97 30.22
N ALA A 192 17.93 5.67 28.92
CA ALA A 192 17.97 6.70 27.89
C ALA A 192 16.70 7.55 27.83
N LYS A 193 16.90 8.85 27.61
CA LYS A 193 15.83 9.82 27.39
C LYS A 193 15.98 10.43 26.01
N TYR A 194 14.85 10.73 25.39
CA TYR A 194 14.78 11.44 24.13
C TYR A 194 13.87 12.65 24.29
N LYS A 195 14.04 13.63 23.42
CA LYS A 195 13.06 14.69 23.22
C LYS A 195 12.70 14.76 21.74
N TRP A 196 11.49 15.19 21.46
CA TRP A 196 11.03 15.39 20.09
C TRP A 196 10.28 16.71 19.98
N TRP A 197 10.37 17.37 18.83
CA TRP A 197 9.71 18.64 18.55
C TRP A 197 9.49 18.80 17.05
N TYR A 198 8.54 19.66 16.71
CA TYR A 198 8.34 20.13 15.35
C TYR A 198 9.34 21.22 15.01
N ASN A 199 9.90 21.20 13.81
CA ASN A 199 10.87 22.20 13.38
C ASN A 199 10.30 23.62 13.43
N SER A 200 9.02 23.79 13.13
CA SER A 200 8.31 25.08 13.25
C SER A 200 8.18 25.58 14.70
N ALA A 201 7.98 24.68 15.66
CA ALA A 201 7.78 25.02 17.07
C ALA A 201 9.09 25.22 17.85
N GLY A 202 10.21 24.77 17.28
CA GLY A 202 11.54 24.90 17.86
C GLY A 202 11.80 23.97 19.05
N GLU A 203 13.08 23.78 19.39
CA GLU A 203 13.52 22.80 20.40
C GLU A 203 13.04 23.14 21.83
N GLY A 204 12.65 24.38 22.09
CA GLY A 204 12.13 24.83 23.39
C GLY A 204 10.75 24.25 23.74
N THR A 205 10.00 23.75 22.75
CA THR A 205 8.70 23.08 22.96
C THR A 205 8.82 21.57 23.02
N ALA A 206 10.05 21.04 23.05
CA ALA A 206 10.28 19.62 22.93
C ALA A 206 9.70 18.82 24.11
N ILE A 207 8.96 17.78 23.77
CA ILE A 207 8.39 16.85 24.74
C ILE A 207 9.43 15.76 25.03
N ILE A 208 9.73 15.56 26.31
CA ILE A 208 10.73 14.60 26.77
C ILE A 208 10.06 13.25 27.06
N GLY A 209 10.56 12.20 26.41
CA GLY A 209 10.17 10.82 26.67
C GLY A 209 11.35 10.00 27.19
N ARG A 210 11.04 8.89 27.87
CA ARG A 210 12.03 7.87 28.27
C ARG A 210 11.93 6.69 27.33
N ILE A 211 13.06 6.14 26.87
CA ILE A 211 13.06 4.89 26.11
C ILE A 211 12.93 3.75 27.12
N THR A 212 11.82 3.01 27.11
CA THR A 212 11.51 1.92 28.04
C THR A 212 11.37 0.58 27.34
N SER A 213 11.21 0.57 26.01
CA SER A 213 11.17 -0.64 25.20
C SER A 213 11.48 -0.35 23.74
N ARG A 214 11.72 -1.40 22.96
CA ARG A 214 11.89 -1.38 21.49
C ARG A 214 10.55 -1.40 20.72
N ARG A 215 9.42 -1.27 21.42
CA ARG A 215 8.08 -1.25 20.83
C ARG A 215 7.74 0.15 20.32
N TYR A 216 6.78 0.22 19.40
CA TYR A 216 6.24 1.49 18.92
C TYR A 216 5.66 2.31 20.07
N ARG A 217 5.98 3.61 20.07
CA ARG A 217 5.50 4.61 21.02
C ARG A 217 4.65 5.60 20.28
N ARG A 218 3.42 5.78 20.73
CA ARG A 218 2.53 6.82 20.22
C ARG A 218 2.94 8.17 20.80
N LEU A 219 3.16 9.14 19.94
CA LEU A 219 3.26 10.56 20.24
C LEU A 219 1.84 11.14 20.34
N GLU A 220 1.72 12.33 20.93
CA GLU A 220 0.41 12.96 21.20
C GLU A 220 -0.41 13.16 19.91
N ASP A 221 0.26 13.42 18.78
CA ASP A 221 -0.38 13.72 17.50
C ASP A 221 -0.63 12.48 16.61
N GLY A 222 -0.69 11.28 17.20
CA GLY A 222 -0.98 10.04 16.47
C GLY A 222 0.19 9.42 15.72
N ILE A 223 1.34 10.09 15.71
CA ILE A 223 2.59 9.61 15.11
C ILE A 223 3.21 8.54 16.01
N GLN A 224 3.83 7.52 15.42
CA GLN A 224 4.50 6.47 16.19
C GLN A 224 5.99 6.43 15.91
N ILE A 225 6.78 6.40 16.97
CA ILE A 225 8.24 6.27 16.90
C ILE A 225 8.69 4.94 17.49
N ARG A 226 9.76 4.37 16.94
CA ARG A 226 10.38 3.15 17.44
C ARG A 226 11.88 3.32 17.46
N PHE A 227 12.48 3.04 18.61
CA PHE A 227 13.93 3.00 18.75
C PHE A 227 14.43 1.56 18.52
N THR A 228 15.37 1.39 17.61
CA THR A 228 16.11 0.15 17.38
C THR A 228 17.40 0.15 18.21
N GLY A 229 18.01 -1.01 18.46
CA GLY A 229 19.23 -1.12 19.27
C GLY A 229 19.03 -1.39 20.77
N SER A 230 20.14 -1.44 21.51
CA SER A 230 20.21 -1.72 22.96
C SER A 230 20.78 -0.57 23.79
N SER A 231 21.73 0.17 23.23
CA SER A 231 22.41 1.30 23.88
C SER A 231 22.26 2.55 23.04
N TYR A 232 21.91 3.67 23.65
CA TYR A 232 21.71 4.96 22.99
C TYR A 232 22.78 5.95 23.45
N THR A 233 23.39 6.64 22.50
CA THR A 233 24.35 7.73 22.75
C THR A 233 23.69 9.08 22.47
N VAL A 234 24.21 10.14 23.09
CA VAL A 234 23.80 11.51 22.79
C VAL A 234 24.53 11.95 21.52
N ASP A 235 23.78 12.49 20.55
CA ASP A 235 24.34 13.22 19.40
C ASP A 235 24.87 14.61 19.80
#